data_AF-F7K049-F1
#
_entry.id   AF-F7K049-F1
#
_cell.length_a   1.000
_cell.length_b   1.000
_cell.length_c   1.000
_cell.angle_alpha   90.00
_cell.angle_beta   90.00
_cell.angle_gamma   90.00
#
_symmetry.space_group_name_H-M   'P 1'
#
loop_
_entity.id
_entity.type
_entity.pdbx_description
1 polymer ?
#
loop_
_entity_poly.entity_id
_entity_poly.type
_entity_poly.pdbx_seq_one_letter_code
_entity_poly.pdbx_strand_id
1 'polypeptide(L)' 'MWKIFIEYDDKSKITLTGKHKDIPLRLALKYNLLYANSQSCIGAKYQRYPKKNYPEMDLMDKIEELELLET' A
#
# COMPACT_ATOMS: atom_id res chain seq x y z
N MET A 1 8.35 -7.96 6.16
CA MET A 1 8.38 -6.51 6.02
C MET A 1 7.60 -6.12 4.78
N TRP A 2 6.95 -4.98 4.81
CA TRP A 2 6.27 -4.39 3.66
C TRP A 2 6.44 -2.88 3.64
N LYS A 3 6.23 -2.28 2.46
CA LYS A 3 6.22 -0.83 2.27
C LYS A 3 5.02 -0.40 1.43
N ILE A 4 4.52 0.80 1.69
CA ILE A 4 3.62 1.53 0.79
C ILE A 4 4.34 2.81 0.38
N PHE A 5 4.48 3.04 -0.92
CA PHE A 5 5.02 4.26 -1.50
C PHE A 5 3.87 5.09 -2.04
N ILE A 6 3.76 6.34 -1.61
CA ILE A 6 2.70 7.25 -2.06
C ILE A 6 3.36 8.52 -2.58
N GLU A 7 2.93 8.95 -3.76
CA GLU A 7 3.41 10.15 -4.45
C GLU A 7 2.24 11.09 -4.75
N TYR A 8 2.49 12.38 -4.56
CA TYR A 8 1.50 13.44 -4.76
C TYR A 8 1.88 14.35 -5.95
N ASP A 9 0.93 15.14 -6.43
CA ASP A 9 1.06 16.08 -7.55
C ASP A 9 2.17 17.13 -7.35
N ASP A 10 2.40 17.56 -6.11
CA ASP A 10 3.48 18.46 -5.70
C ASP A 10 4.86 17.79 -5.63
N LYS A 11 4.95 16.51 -6.06
CA LYS A 11 6.13 15.64 -6.01
C LYS A 11 6.57 15.24 -4.61
N SER A 12 5.81 15.60 -3.56
CA SER A 12 6.06 15.08 -2.23
C SER A 12 5.81 13.57 -2.20
N LYS A 13 6.51 12.88 -1.31
CA LYS A 13 6.46 11.41 -1.19
C LYS A 13 6.39 11.02 0.27
N ILE A 14 5.59 10.00 0.56
CA ILE A 14 5.58 9.33 1.86
C ILE A 14 5.84 7.85 1.66
N THR A 15 6.58 7.25 2.59
CA THR A 15 6.81 5.81 2.64
C THR A 15 6.36 5.27 3.99
N LEU A 16 5.34 4.44 3.98
CA LEU A 16 4.88 3.71 5.16
C LEU A 16 5.58 2.34 5.19
N THR A 17 6.01 1.90 6.37
CA THR A 17 6.72 0.61 6.50
C THR A 17 6.14 -0.22 7.64
N GLY A 18 6.13 -1.54 7.47
CA GLY A 18 5.76 -2.47 8.53
C GLY A 18 6.64 -3.69 8.58
N LYS A 19 6.85 -4.24 9.78
CA LYS A 19 7.77 -5.38 10.00
C LYS A 19 7.15 -6.74 9.69
N HIS A 20 5.82 -6.86 9.70
CA HIS A 20 5.08 -8.11 9.46
C HIS A 20 5.32 -8.70 8.08
N LYS A 21 5.01 -10.01 7.92
CA LYS A 21 5.21 -10.77 6.67
C LYS A 21 4.44 -10.14 5.50
N ASP A 22 3.24 -9.63 5.76
CA ASP A 22 2.35 -8.93 4.83
C ASP A 22 1.62 -7.80 5.60
N ILE A 23 0.93 -6.91 4.89
CA ILE A 23 0.09 -5.88 5.50
C ILE A 23 -1.27 -6.47 5.90
N PRO A 24 -1.77 -6.23 7.13
CA PRO A 24 -3.14 -6.57 7.51
C PRO A 24 -4.18 -5.71 6.77
N LEU A 25 -5.33 -6.28 6.39
CA LEU A 25 -6.41 -5.56 5.69
C LEU A 25 -6.78 -4.25 6.38
N ARG A 26 -7.02 -4.31 7.70
CA ARG A 26 -7.35 -3.13 8.52
C ARG A 26 -6.33 -2.00 8.38
N LEU A 27 -5.04 -2.32 8.26
CA LEU A 27 -3.99 -1.30 8.08
C LEU A 27 -3.94 -0.81 6.65
N ALA A 28 -4.12 -1.68 5.65
CA ALA A 28 -4.17 -1.27 4.25
C ALA A 28 -5.31 -0.26 4.01
N LEU A 29 -6.52 -0.57 4.48
CA LEU A 29 -7.68 0.33 4.43
C LEU A 29 -7.41 1.67 5.15
N LYS A 30 -6.86 1.60 6.37
CA LYS A 30 -6.53 2.80 7.15
C LYS A 30 -5.53 3.71 6.41
N TYR A 31 -4.47 3.15 5.84
CA TYR A 31 -3.46 3.94 5.14
C TYR A 31 -3.93 4.45 3.79
N ASN A 32 -4.75 3.67 3.09
CA ASN A 32 -5.43 4.16 1.90
C ASN A 32 -6.26 5.41 2.24
N LEU A 33 -7.13 5.32 3.25
CA LEU A 33 -7.98 6.43 3.67
C LEU A 33 -7.19 7.68 4.10
N LEU A 34 -6.10 7.50 4.87
CA LEU A 34 -5.36 8.63 5.44
C LEU A 34 -4.41 9.31 4.44
N TYR A 35 -3.89 8.59 3.45
CA TYR A 35 -2.77 9.08 2.64
C TYR A 35 -2.98 8.94 1.13
N ALA A 36 -3.69 7.92 0.66
CA ALA A 36 -3.88 7.69 -0.78
C ALA A 36 -5.26 8.15 -1.28
N ASN A 37 -6.25 8.29 -0.41
CA ASN A 37 -7.61 8.73 -0.73
C ASN A 37 -7.70 10.27 -0.78
N SER A 38 -6.85 10.89 -1.58
CA SER A 38 -6.81 12.33 -1.82
C SER A 38 -6.69 12.61 -3.32
N GLN A 39 -7.29 13.71 -3.77
CA GLN A 39 -7.23 14.12 -5.17
C GLN A 39 -5.82 14.50 -5.63
N SER A 40 -4.95 14.89 -4.69
CA SER A 40 -3.54 15.17 -4.96
C SER A 40 -2.67 13.90 -5.03
N CYS A 41 -3.17 12.73 -4.62
CA CYS A 41 -2.42 11.48 -4.73
C CYS A 41 -2.40 11.00 -6.18
N ILE A 42 -1.20 10.91 -6.77
CA ILE A 42 -1.03 10.48 -8.16
C ILE A 42 -0.59 9.01 -8.27
N GLY A 43 -0.21 8.38 -7.15
CA GLY A 43 0.08 6.95 -7.13
C GLY A 43 0.34 6.41 -5.73
N ALA A 44 -0.16 5.19 -5.48
CA ALA A 44 0.08 4.44 -4.25
C ALA A 44 0.48 3.00 -4.58
N LYS A 45 1.71 2.60 -4.26
CA LYS A 45 2.27 1.28 -4.58
C LYS A 45 2.58 0.47 -3.33
N TYR A 46 2.17 -0.79 -3.33
CA TYR A 46 2.45 -1.75 -2.29
C TYR A 46 3.60 -2.68 -2.70
N GLN A 47 4.55 -2.88 -1.79
CA GLN A 47 5.66 -3.81 -1.97
C GLN A 47 5.85 -4.67 -0.73
N ARG A 48 5.72 -5.99 -0.91
CA ARG A 48 6.09 -6.99 0.10
C ARG A 48 7.56 -7.40 -0.07
N TYR A 49 8.26 -7.65 1.03
CA TYR A 49 9.66 -8.08 1.01
C TYR A 49 9.83 -9.54 1.41
N PRO A 50 10.82 -10.26 0.82
CA PRO A 50 11.84 -9.75 -0.10
C PRO A 50 11.33 -9.50 -1.53
N LYS A 51 11.76 -8.40 -2.17
CA LYS A 51 11.28 -7.95 -3.50
C LYS A 51 11.33 -9.04 -4.59
N LYS A 52 12.37 -9.88 -4.57
CA LYS A 52 12.54 -10.96 -5.55
C LYS A 52 11.40 -11.99 -5.57
N ASN A 53 10.64 -12.10 -4.48
CA ASN A 53 9.58 -13.09 -4.34
C ASN A 53 8.18 -12.49 -4.57
N TYR A 54 8.07 -11.16 -4.54
CA TYR A 54 6.79 -10.47 -4.53
C TYR A 54 6.90 -9.25 -5.45
N PRO A 55 6.22 -9.22 -6.60
CA PRO A 55 6.20 -8.04 -7.44
C PRO A 55 5.54 -6.87 -6.70
N GLU A 56 5.91 -5.65 -7.10
CA GLU A 56 5.19 -4.46 -6.69
C GLU A 56 3.80 -4.45 -7.35
N MET A 57 2.80 -3.92 -6.63
CA MET A 57 1.43 -3.81 -7.12
C MET A 57 0.78 -2.51 -6.64
N ASP A 58 -0.39 -2.17 -7.17
CA ASP A 58 -1.15 -1.04 -6.65
C ASP A 58 -1.65 -1.30 -5.21
N LEU A 59 -1.76 -0.25 -4.40
CA LEU A 59 -2.30 -0.39 -3.05
C LEU A 59 -3.77 -0.84 -3.08
N MET A 60 -4.57 -0.37 -4.05
CA MET A 60 -5.98 -0.75 -4.16
C MET A 60 -6.12 -2.21 -4.56
N ASP A 61 -5.37 -2.67 -5.57
CA ASP A 61 -5.31 -4.09 -5.95
C ASP A 61 -4.98 -4.98 -4.74
N LYS A 62 -4.08 -4.53 -3.86
CA LYS A 62 -3.72 -5.28 -2.66
C LYS A 62 -4.85 -5.32 -1.63
N ILE A 63 -5.62 -4.24 -1.50
CA ILE A 63 -6.78 -4.19 -0.60
C ILE A 63 -7.84 -5.19 -1.09
N GLU A 64 -8.14 -5.21 -2.38
CA GLU A 64 -9.09 -6.15 -2.98
C GLU A 64 -8.64 -7.61 -2.77
N GLU A 65 -7.35 -7.92 -2.98
CA GLU A 65 -6.79 -9.26 -2.68
C GLU A 65 -7.01 -9.66 -1.21
N LEU A 66 -6.84 -8.73 -0.28
CA LEU A 66 -6.99 -8.99 1.16
C LEU A 66 -8.46 -9.16 1.56
N GLU A 67 -9.38 -8.39 0.98
CA GLU A 67 -10.82 -8.53 1.21
C GLU A 67 -11.33 -9.91 0.76
N LEU A 68 -10.88 -10.39 -0.41
CA LEU A 68 -11.21 -11.72 -0.92
C LEU A 68 -10.70 -12.87 -0.04
N LEU A 69 -9.62 -12.66 0.73
CA LEU A 69 -9.05 -13.68 1.62
C LEU A 69 -9.74 -13.74 2.99
N GLU A 70 -10.45 -12.67 3.39
CA GLU A 70 -11.22 -12.62 4.65
C GLU A 70 -12.69 -13.05 4.46
N THR A 71 -13.10 -13.38 3.23
CA THR A 71 -14.46 -13.84 2.86
C THR A 71 -14.53 -15.37 2.75
#